data_AF-W7J774-F1
#
_entry.id   AF-W7J774-F1
#
_cell.length_a   1.000
_cell.length_b   1.000
_cell.length_c   1.000
_cell.angle_alpha   90.00
_cell.angle_beta   90.00
_cell.angle_gamma   90.00
#
_symmetry.space_group_name_H-M   'P 1'
#
loop_
_entity.id
_entity.type
_entity.pdbx_description
1 polymer ?
#
loop_
_entity_poly.entity_id
_entity_poly.type
_entity_poly.pdbx_seq_one_letter_code
_entity_poly.pdbx_strand_id
1 'polypeptide(L)'
;MSYDRAITVFSPDGHLLQVEHALEAVKKGGCAVAIKSSNFAVLAVEKKNIPKLQNPKTTEKLIKLDEHNCLAFAGLNADARVLVNKTRLECQRYYLNMDEPAPVDYIAKYVAKVQQKFTHRGGVRPFGIATLIAGFKNNKEICIYQTEPSGIYAAWKAQAIGKNAKIVQEFLEKNYQENMEQKDCIFLALKAIFEVNIYEYISTIHIFIFII
;
A
#
# COMPACT_ATOMS: atom_id res chain seq x y z
N MET A 1 10.70 -33.06 -5.59
CA MET A 1 9.60 -32.73 -4.65
C MET A 1 9.26 -31.26 -4.87
N SER A 2 8.00 -30.90 -5.11
CA SER A 2 7.62 -29.53 -5.49
C SER A 2 7.51 -28.67 -4.22
N TYR A 3 8.55 -27.90 -3.89
CA TYR A 3 8.60 -27.04 -2.70
C TYR A 3 7.67 -25.81 -2.79
N ASP A 4 7.10 -25.56 -3.96
CA ASP A 4 6.26 -24.42 -4.27
C ASP A 4 4.76 -24.66 -4.05
N ARG A 5 4.30 -25.88 -3.75
CA ARG A 5 2.85 -26.17 -3.66
C ARG A 5 2.23 -25.82 -2.31
N ALA A 6 3.01 -25.87 -1.24
CA ALA A 6 2.51 -25.67 0.12
C ALA A 6 3.16 -24.45 0.75
N ILE A 7 2.34 -23.54 1.29
CA ILE A 7 2.79 -22.31 1.94
C ILE A 7 3.63 -22.57 3.21
N THR A 8 3.49 -23.75 3.82
CA THR A 8 4.20 -24.14 5.05
C THR A 8 5.50 -24.90 4.79
N VAL A 9 5.93 -25.01 3.54
CA VAL A 9 7.14 -25.76 3.16
C VAL A 9 8.21 -24.76 2.72
N PHE A 10 9.36 -24.82 3.39
CA PHE A 10 10.54 -24.06 3.02
C PHE A 10 11.25 -24.72 1.84
N SER A 11 11.82 -23.91 0.94
CA SER A 11 12.78 -24.38 -0.05
C SER A 11 14.08 -24.83 0.63
N PRO A 12 14.95 -25.60 -0.05
CA PRO A 12 16.27 -25.95 0.47
C PRO A 12 17.12 -24.75 0.91
N ASP A 13 16.91 -23.59 0.27
CA ASP A 13 17.61 -22.34 0.58
C ASP A 13 16.92 -21.52 1.69
N GLY A 14 15.83 -22.01 2.28
CA GLY A 14 15.12 -21.37 3.40
C GLY A 14 14.04 -20.37 3.00
N HIS A 15 13.59 -20.37 1.75
CA HIS A 15 12.59 -19.43 1.23
C HIS A 15 11.16 -19.99 1.27
N LEU A 16 10.17 -19.11 1.39
CA LEU A 16 8.75 -19.44 1.22
C LEU A 16 8.28 -19.01 -0.18
N LEU A 17 8.38 -19.91 -1.15
CA LEU A 17 8.12 -19.63 -2.58
C LEU A 17 6.71 -19.08 -2.85
N GLN A 18 5.70 -19.50 -2.06
CA GLN A 18 4.34 -18.97 -2.20
C GLN A 18 4.22 -17.49 -1.79
N VAL A 19 5.07 -17.01 -0.88
CA VAL A 19 5.14 -15.57 -0.54
C VAL A 19 5.81 -14.79 -1.68
N GLU A 20 6.85 -15.34 -2.29
CA GLU A 20 7.51 -14.74 -3.45
C GLU A 20 6.56 -14.64 -4.65
N HIS A 21 5.76 -15.67 -4.91
CA HIS A 21 4.70 -15.62 -5.92
C HIS A 21 3.66 -14.53 -5.62
N ALA A 22 3.32 -14.31 -4.35
CA ALA A 22 2.41 -13.24 -3.96
C ALA A 22 3.04 -11.85 -4.20
N LEU A 23 4.34 -11.68 -3.94
CA LEU A 23 5.09 -10.47 -4.28
C LEU A 23 5.12 -10.22 -5.79
N GLU A 24 5.24 -11.27 -6.62
CA GLU A 24 5.10 -11.13 -8.08
C GLU A 24 3.71 -10.65 -8.51
N ALA A 25 2.65 -11.04 -7.78
CA ALA A 25 1.31 -10.50 -8.01
C ALA A 25 1.22 -9.00 -7.66
N VAL A 26 1.92 -8.55 -6.61
CA VAL A 26 2.03 -7.12 -6.25
C VAL A 26 2.67 -6.34 -7.41
N LYS A 27 3.77 -6.83 -7.97
CA LYS A 27 4.48 -6.18 -9.10
C LYS A 27 3.62 -6.04 -10.36
N LYS A 28 2.57 -6.84 -10.52
CA LYS A 28 1.60 -6.73 -11.62
C LYS A 28 0.50 -5.70 -11.35
N GLY A 29 0.33 -5.27 -10.10
CA GLY A 29 -0.57 -4.21 -9.70
C GLY A 29 -0.12 -2.84 -10.22
N GLY A 30 -1.07 -1.96 -10.53
CA GLY A 30 -0.70 -0.58 -10.92
C GLY A 30 0.03 0.14 -9.80
N CYS A 31 0.93 1.05 -10.18
CA CYS A 31 1.84 1.74 -9.28
C CYS A 31 1.09 2.58 -8.23
N ALA A 32 1.60 2.62 -7.00
CA ALA A 32 1.15 3.51 -5.94
C ALA A 32 2.36 4.14 -5.26
N VAL A 33 2.24 5.43 -4.93
CA VAL A 33 3.30 6.25 -4.33
C VAL A 33 2.76 6.94 -3.08
N ALA A 34 3.59 7.03 -2.05
CA ALA A 34 3.32 7.74 -0.83
C ALA A 34 4.50 8.68 -0.52
N ILE A 35 4.23 9.94 -0.16
CA ILE A 35 5.23 10.95 0.18
C ILE A 35 4.80 11.66 1.46
N LYS A 36 5.66 11.64 2.48
CA LYS A 36 5.47 12.33 3.77
C LYS A 36 6.09 13.72 3.69
N SER A 37 5.32 14.73 4.09
CA SER A 37 5.84 16.04 4.48
C SER A 37 5.69 16.23 6.00
N SER A 38 5.91 17.43 6.51
CA SER A 38 5.86 17.75 7.94
C SER A 38 4.46 17.60 8.54
N ASN A 39 3.44 18.07 7.82
CA ASN A 39 2.05 18.20 8.31
C ASN A 39 1.00 17.61 7.34
N PHE A 40 1.40 16.96 6.25
CA PHE A 40 0.49 16.18 5.41
C PHE A 40 1.21 14.96 4.81
N ALA A 41 0.43 14.04 4.25
CA ALA A 41 0.92 12.98 3.39
C ALA A 41 0.21 13.01 2.03
N VAL A 42 0.92 12.70 0.96
CA VAL A 42 0.35 12.52 -0.38
C VAL A 42 0.38 11.04 -0.72
N LEU A 43 -0.78 10.49 -1.10
CA LEU A 43 -0.90 9.18 -1.71
C LEU A 43 -1.39 9.35 -3.15
N ALA A 44 -0.68 8.78 -4.10
CA ALA A 44 -1.06 8.79 -5.51
C ALA A 44 -1.09 7.37 -6.05
N VAL A 45 -2.11 7.03 -6.83
CA VAL A 45 -2.23 5.71 -7.46
C VAL A 45 -2.48 5.83 -8.94
N GLU A 46 -1.77 4.99 -9.68
CA GLU A 46 -2.04 4.73 -11.08
C GLU A 46 -3.34 3.92 -11.22
N LYS A 47 -4.25 4.47 -12.01
CA LYS A 47 -5.48 3.80 -12.41
C LYS A 47 -5.39 3.41 -13.88
N LYS A 48 -5.57 2.11 -14.13
CA LYS A 48 -5.62 1.57 -15.49
C LYS A 48 -6.84 2.08 -16.23
N ASN A 49 -6.74 2.06 -17.57
CA ASN A 49 -7.80 2.50 -18.46
C ASN A 49 -9.02 1.63 -18.22
N ILE A 50 -10.10 2.27 -17.79
CA ILE A 50 -11.37 1.62 -17.61
C ILE A 50 -12.05 1.59 -18.98
N PRO A 51 -12.53 0.44 -19.48
CA PRO A 51 -13.29 0.38 -20.71
C PRO A 51 -14.45 1.38 -20.66
N LYS A 52 -14.78 2.02 -21.80
CA LYS A 52 -15.83 3.06 -21.87
C LYS A 52 -17.18 2.62 -21.27
N LEU A 53 -17.46 1.32 -21.27
CA LEU A 53 -18.71 0.73 -20.76
C LEU A 53 -18.67 0.43 -19.25
N GLN A 54 -17.50 0.46 -18.61
CA GLN A 54 -17.38 0.21 -17.18
C GLN A 54 -17.48 1.52 -16.41
N ASN A 55 -18.31 1.53 -15.35
CA ASN A 55 -18.43 2.70 -14.49
C ASN A 55 -17.09 2.98 -13.78
N PRO A 56 -16.50 4.18 -13.96
CA PRO A 56 -15.19 4.50 -13.42
C PRO A 56 -15.13 4.50 -11.89
N LYS A 57 -16.26 4.60 -11.19
CA LYS A 57 -16.34 4.59 -9.71
C LYS A 57 -16.27 3.19 -9.10
N THR A 58 -16.25 2.12 -9.90
CA THR A 58 -16.31 0.74 -9.37
C THR A 58 -15.00 0.21 -8.78
N THR A 59 -13.85 0.78 -9.17
CA THR A 59 -12.54 0.33 -8.68
C THR A 59 -11.77 1.49 -8.08
N GLU A 60 -11.64 1.46 -6.76
CA GLU A 60 -10.85 2.39 -5.98
C GLU A 60 -9.66 1.67 -5.35
N LYS A 61 -8.47 2.26 -5.50
CA LYS A 61 -7.24 1.77 -4.88
C LYS A 61 -6.77 2.64 -3.72
N LEU A 62 -7.29 3.86 -3.63
CA LEU A 62 -7.12 4.78 -2.52
C LEU A 62 -8.38 4.73 -1.67
N ILE A 63 -8.23 4.40 -0.40
CA ILE A 63 -9.34 4.04 0.47
C ILE A 63 -9.17 4.72 1.83
N LYS A 64 -10.19 5.46 2.25
CA LYS A 64 -10.30 5.96 3.63
C LYS A 64 -10.61 4.80 4.58
N LEU A 65 -9.76 4.57 5.58
CA LEU A 65 -9.97 3.53 6.60
C LEU A 65 -10.85 4.07 7.74
N ASP A 66 -10.52 5.26 8.23
CA ASP A 66 -11.28 6.05 9.19
C ASP A 66 -10.98 7.54 8.97
N GLU A 67 -11.33 8.41 9.92
CA GLU A 67 -11.05 9.85 9.82
C GLU A 67 -9.55 10.20 9.85
N HIS A 68 -8.67 9.30 10.30
CA HIS A 68 -7.25 9.60 10.61
C HIS A 68 -6.26 8.74 9.82
N ASN A 69 -6.75 7.72 9.11
CA ASN A 69 -5.98 6.75 8.39
C ASN A 69 -6.57 6.51 6.99
N CYS A 70 -5.68 6.45 6.00
CA CYS A 70 -6.00 6.09 4.64
C CYS A 70 -4.99 5.06 4.10
N LEU A 71 -5.41 4.32 3.09
CA LEU A 71 -4.68 3.20 2.54
C LEU A 71 -4.71 3.23 1.01
N ALA A 72 -3.54 3.10 0.41
CA ALA A 72 -3.36 2.72 -0.99
C ALA A 72 -2.89 1.26 -1.07
N PHE A 73 -3.21 0.56 -2.16
CA PHE A 73 -2.68 -0.78 -2.38
C PHE A 73 -2.28 -1.04 -3.83
N ALA A 74 -1.37 -2.01 -4.01
CA ALA A 74 -1.03 -2.59 -5.30
C ALA A 74 -1.14 -4.12 -5.23
N GLY A 75 -1.68 -4.73 -6.30
CA GLY A 75 -1.86 -6.17 -6.43
C GLY A 75 -3.32 -6.56 -6.71
N LEU A 76 -3.78 -7.67 -6.12
CA LEU A 76 -5.11 -8.24 -6.34
C LEU A 76 -6.23 -7.44 -5.64
N ASN A 77 -7.16 -6.87 -6.41
CA ASN A 77 -8.30 -6.09 -5.88
C ASN A 77 -9.20 -6.89 -4.90
N ALA A 78 -9.38 -8.19 -5.13
CA ALA A 78 -10.23 -9.02 -4.26
C ALA A 78 -9.62 -9.18 -2.85
N ASP A 79 -8.31 -9.40 -2.80
CA ASP A 79 -7.54 -9.51 -1.55
C ASP A 79 -7.56 -8.18 -0.79
N ALA A 80 -7.41 -7.06 -1.51
CA ALA A 80 -7.51 -5.73 -0.93
C ALA A 80 -8.86 -5.49 -0.25
N ARG A 81 -9.98 -5.86 -0.88
CA ARG A 81 -11.31 -5.71 -0.26
C ARG A 81 -11.42 -6.44 1.07
N VAL A 82 -10.89 -7.67 1.15
CA VAL A 82 -10.92 -8.45 2.40
C VAL A 82 -10.04 -7.80 3.47
N LEU A 83 -8.84 -7.37 3.10
CA LEU A 83 -7.90 -6.77 4.05
C LEU A 83 -8.41 -5.42 4.57
N VAL A 84 -8.87 -4.54 3.68
CA VAL A 84 -9.47 -3.23 4.01
C VAL A 84 -10.65 -3.37 4.95
N ASN A 85 -11.57 -4.30 4.70
CA ASN A 85 -12.73 -4.49 5.57
C ASN A 85 -12.32 -4.94 6.97
N LYS A 86 -11.31 -5.81 7.08
CA LYS A 86 -10.73 -6.20 8.37
C LYS A 86 -10.08 -5.00 9.07
N THR A 87 -9.33 -4.20 8.34
CA THR A 87 -8.65 -3.01 8.88
C THR A 87 -9.64 -1.95 9.35
N ARG A 88 -10.70 -1.66 8.58
CA ARG A 88 -11.77 -0.74 8.98
C ARG A 88 -12.44 -1.19 10.27
N LEU A 89 -12.77 -2.48 10.36
CA LEU A 89 -13.34 -3.04 11.58
C LEU A 89 -12.39 -2.88 12.77
N GLU A 90 -11.09 -3.06 12.55
CA GLU A 90 -10.09 -2.87 13.60
C GLU A 90 -9.96 -1.41 14.03
N CYS A 91 -9.98 -0.44 13.10
CA CYS A 91 -10.02 0.98 13.43
C CYS A 91 -11.19 1.32 14.37
N GLN A 92 -12.39 0.84 14.03
CA GLN A 92 -13.59 1.05 14.85
C GLN A 92 -13.51 0.34 16.20
N ARG A 93 -12.96 -0.89 16.21
CA ARG A 93 -12.74 -1.63 17.46
C ARG A 93 -11.77 -0.91 18.37
N TYR A 94 -10.67 -0.37 17.84
CA TYR A 94 -9.71 0.38 18.63
C TYR A 94 -10.38 1.61 19.24
N TYR A 95 -11.10 2.40 18.43
CA TYR A 95 -11.84 3.57 18.89
C TYR A 95 -12.83 3.23 20.01
N LEU A 96 -13.63 2.17 19.86
CA LEU A 96 -14.58 1.73 20.89
C LEU A 96 -13.92 1.32 22.22
N ASN A 97 -12.69 0.81 22.18
CA ASN A 97 -12.01 0.33 23.39
C ASN A 97 -11.14 1.42 24.06
N MET A 98 -10.60 2.34 23.26
CA MET A 98 -9.61 3.33 23.72
C MET A 98 -10.18 4.75 23.77
N ASP A 99 -11.37 4.97 23.21
CA ASP A 99 -11.98 6.29 23.00
C ASP A 99 -11.07 7.27 22.24
N GLU A 100 -10.13 6.72 21.47
CA GLU A 100 -9.16 7.46 20.67
C GLU A 100 -9.03 6.82 19.28
N PRO A 101 -8.80 7.62 18.22
CA PRO A 101 -8.53 7.11 16.89
C PRO A 101 -7.32 6.17 16.86
N ALA A 102 -7.36 5.14 16.03
CA ALA A 102 -6.28 4.17 15.94
C ALA A 102 -5.01 4.81 15.37
N PRO A 103 -3.86 4.75 16.08
CA PRO A 103 -2.59 5.22 15.54
C PRO A 103 -2.17 4.43 14.29
N VAL A 104 -1.59 5.12 13.31
CA VAL A 104 -1.21 4.51 12.03
C VAL A 104 -0.19 3.37 12.17
N ASP A 105 0.71 3.43 13.15
CA ASP A 105 1.68 2.39 13.44
C ASP A 105 1.03 1.13 14.05
N TYR A 106 0.01 1.31 14.87
CA TYR A 106 -0.86 0.22 15.32
C TYR A 106 -1.57 -0.45 14.13
N ILE A 107 -2.17 0.34 13.26
CA ILE A 107 -2.88 -0.17 12.07
C ILE A 107 -1.93 -0.88 11.11
N ALA A 108 -0.73 -0.33 10.86
CA ALA A 108 0.27 -0.98 10.02
C ALA A 108 0.68 -2.36 10.58
N LYS A 109 0.94 -2.43 11.89
CA LYS A 109 1.25 -3.69 12.57
C LYS A 109 0.09 -4.69 12.50
N TYR A 110 -1.15 -4.23 12.65
CA TYR A 110 -2.34 -5.06 12.50
C TYR A 110 -2.43 -5.66 11.09
N VAL A 111 -2.28 -4.82 10.06
CA VAL A 111 -2.35 -5.24 8.65
C VAL A 111 -1.26 -6.27 8.34
N ALA A 112 -0.02 -6.00 8.75
CA ALA A 112 1.09 -6.94 8.62
C ALA A 112 0.80 -8.28 9.31
N LYS A 113 0.28 -8.25 10.54
CA LYS A 113 -0.10 -9.46 11.29
C LYS A 113 -1.20 -10.25 10.58
N VAL A 114 -2.17 -9.59 9.96
CA VAL A 114 -3.20 -10.26 9.16
C VAL A 114 -2.59 -10.91 7.92
N GLN A 115 -1.68 -10.23 7.21
CA GLN A 115 -0.98 -10.80 6.06
C GLN A 115 -0.13 -12.01 6.47
N GLN A 116 0.67 -11.89 7.53
CA GLN A 116 1.53 -12.94 8.06
C GLN A 116 0.75 -14.21 8.44
N LYS A 117 -0.46 -14.08 8.99
CA LYS A 117 -1.30 -15.25 9.32
C LYS A 117 -1.61 -16.15 8.12
N PHE A 118 -1.54 -15.60 6.90
CA PHE A 118 -1.77 -16.32 5.65
C PHE A 118 -0.48 -16.86 5.02
N THR A 119 0.68 -16.69 5.69
CA THR A 119 1.97 -17.23 5.24
C THR A 119 2.47 -18.41 6.05
N HIS A 120 1.85 -18.72 7.19
CA HIS A 120 2.27 -19.84 8.06
C HIS A 120 1.11 -20.78 8.45
N ARG A 121 -0.07 -20.62 7.85
CA ARG A 121 -1.23 -21.48 8.08
C ARG A 121 -1.49 -22.34 6.85
N GLY A 122 -1.68 -23.64 7.05
CA GLY A 122 -2.09 -24.55 5.96
C GLY A 122 -3.49 -24.23 5.43
N GLY A 123 -3.76 -24.62 4.18
CA GLY A 123 -5.09 -24.46 3.55
C GLY A 123 -5.46 -23.03 3.15
N VAL A 124 -4.53 -22.09 3.22
CA VAL A 124 -4.70 -20.73 2.68
C VAL A 124 -3.54 -20.34 1.77
N ARG A 125 -3.76 -19.31 0.96
CA ARG A 125 -2.71 -18.64 0.19
C ARG A 125 -2.40 -17.26 0.80
N PRO A 126 -1.19 -16.73 0.65
CA PRO A 126 -0.87 -15.35 1.02
C PRO A 126 -1.75 -14.33 0.30
N PHE A 127 -1.86 -13.15 0.89
CA PHE A 127 -2.44 -11.98 0.24
C PHE A 127 -1.54 -11.57 -0.94
N GLY A 128 -2.11 -11.38 -2.13
CA GLY A 128 -1.40 -10.88 -3.30
C GLY A 128 -1.38 -9.35 -3.38
N ILE A 129 -1.22 -8.66 -2.25
CA ILE A 129 -1.19 -7.20 -2.19
C ILE A 129 -0.10 -6.67 -1.25
N ALA A 130 0.45 -5.51 -1.61
CA ALA A 130 1.17 -4.62 -0.70
C ALA A 130 0.31 -3.38 -0.44
N THR A 131 0.52 -2.73 0.71
CA THR A 131 -0.22 -1.54 1.09
C THR A 131 0.71 -0.39 1.45
N LEU A 132 0.25 0.83 1.20
CA LEU A 132 0.80 2.07 1.74
C LEU A 132 -0.27 2.68 2.63
N ILE A 133 0.03 2.89 3.90
CA ILE A 133 -0.90 3.37 4.91
C ILE A 133 -0.37 4.71 5.41
N ALA A 134 -1.17 5.76 5.28
CA ALA A 134 -0.83 7.08 5.80
C ALA A 134 -1.84 7.47 6.87
N GLY A 135 -1.35 8.06 7.95
CA GLY A 135 -2.19 8.50 9.05
C GLY A 135 -1.38 9.12 10.18
N PHE A 136 -2.05 9.39 11.29
CA PHE A 136 -1.44 9.99 12.47
C PHE A 136 -0.91 8.94 13.44
N LYS A 137 0.28 9.21 13.96
CA LYS A 137 0.82 8.59 15.16
C LYS A 137 0.69 9.58 16.32
N ASN A 138 0.08 9.12 17.42
CA ASN A 138 -0.16 9.91 18.63
C ASN A 138 -0.85 11.26 18.36
N ASN A 139 -1.77 11.32 17.39
CA ASN A 139 -2.52 12.50 16.96
C ASN A 139 -1.68 13.75 16.60
N LYS A 140 -0.38 13.57 16.30
CA LYS A 140 0.54 14.70 16.04
C LYS A 140 1.46 14.45 14.86
N GLU A 141 2.06 13.27 14.80
CA GLU A 141 3.05 12.96 13.77
C GLU A 141 2.38 12.24 12.62
N ILE A 142 2.59 12.72 11.39
CA ILE A 142 2.19 11.97 10.21
C ILE A 142 3.22 10.90 9.92
N CYS A 143 2.76 9.67 9.71
CA CYS A 143 3.61 8.58 9.28
C CYS A 143 3.03 7.88 8.06
N ILE A 144 3.93 7.32 7.26
CA ILE A 144 3.61 6.45 6.15
C ILE A 144 4.24 5.10 6.46
N TYR A 145 3.44 4.05 6.37
CA TYR A 145 3.88 2.68 6.50
C TYR A 145 3.62 1.91 5.22
N GLN A 146 4.54 1.01 4.90
CA GLN A 146 4.33 0.01 3.86
C GLN A 146 4.17 -1.35 4.51
N THR A 147 3.26 -2.17 3.99
CA THR A 147 3.18 -3.60 4.33
C THR A 147 3.26 -4.44 3.06
N GLU A 148 3.66 -5.71 3.20
CA GLU A 148 3.77 -6.65 2.08
C GLU A 148 3.25 -8.06 2.45
N PRO A 149 3.02 -8.94 1.45
CA PRO A 149 2.44 -10.28 1.66
C PRO A 149 3.10 -11.13 2.75
N SER A 150 4.40 -10.96 2.98
CA SER A 150 5.17 -11.66 4.01
C SER A 150 4.72 -11.33 5.44
N GLY A 151 4.07 -10.17 5.63
CA GLY A 151 3.79 -9.58 6.94
C GLY A 151 4.86 -8.60 7.42
N ILE A 152 5.88 -8.30 6.61
CA ILE A 152 6.80 -7.20 6.91
C ILE A 152 6.03 -5.87 6.83
N TYR A 153 6.33 -4.98 7.79
CA TYR A 153 5.92 -3.59 7.73
C TYR A 153 7.09 -2.67 8.11
N ALA A 154 7.17 -1.50 7.47
CA ALA A 154 8.21 -0.51 7.72
C ALA A 154 7.67 0.91 7.52
N ALA A 155 8.24 1.87 8.25
CA ALA A 155 7.95 3.29 8.10
C ALA A 155 8.83 3.92 7.00
N TRP A 156 8.28 4.87 6.24
CA TRP A 156 8.96 5.49 5.10
C TRP A 156 8.76 7.01 5.06
N LYS A 157 9.76 7.73 4.54
CA LYS A 157 9.65 9.15 4.17
C LYS A 157 8.95 9.32 2.81
N ALA A 158 9.32 8.47 1.86
CA ALA A 158 8.61 8.28 0.61
C ALA A 158 8.73 6.79 0.23
N GLN A 159 7.71 6.24 -0.42
CA GLN A 159 7.72 4.84 -0.85
C GLN A 159 6.84 4.63 -2.07
N ALA A 160 7.21 3.67 -2.91
CA ALA A 160 6.41 3.18 -4.01
C ALA A 160 6.20 1.67 -3.92
N ILE A 161 5.04 1.20 -4.41
CA ILE A 161 4.69 -0.22 -4.56
C ILE A 161 4.03 -0.47 -5.92
N GLY A 162 4.02 -1.72 -6.38
CA GLY A 162 3.38 -2.13 -7.63
C GLY A 162 4.34 -2.19 -8.81
N LYS A 163 3.79 -2.06 -10.02
CA LYS A 163 4.52 -2.10 -11.30
C LYS A 163 5.64 -1.06 -11.29
N ASN A 164 6.84 -1.51 -11.61
CA ASN A 164 8.05 -0.68 -11.75
C ASN A 164 8.41 0.13 -10.49
N ALA A 165 7.95 -0.28 -9.30
CA ALA A 165 8.19 0.43 -8.04
C ALA A 165 9.68 0.72 -7.78
N LYS A 166 10.60 -0.15 -8.20
CA LYS A 166 12.04 0.08 -8.05
C LYS A 166 12.52 1.33 -8.79
N ILE A 167 12.07 1.53 -10.03
CA ILE A 167 12.42 2.72 -10.83
C ILE A 167 11.84 3.98 -10.16
N VAL A 168 10.60 3.89 -9.67
CA VAL A 168 9.94 4.98 -8.93
C VAL A 168 10.70 5.31 -7.65
N GLN A 169 11.16 4.31 -6.91
CA GLN A 169 11.94 4.49 -5.68
C GLN A 169 13.25 5.23 -6.00
N GLU A 170 14.01 4.79 -7.01
CA GLU A 170 15.25 5.46 -7.44
C GLU A 170 15.00 6.92 -7.88
N PHE A 171 13.85 7.19 -8.51
CA PHE A 171 13.44 8.56 -8.84
C PHE A 171 13.11 9.37 -7.59
N LEU A 172 12.35 8.82 -6.64
CA LEU A 172 12.01 9.48 -5.38
C LEU A 172 13.25 9.77 -4.55
N GLU A 173 14.21 8.83 -4.46
CA GLU A 173 15.47 9.02 -3.73
C GLU A 173 16.28 10.22 -4.23
N LYS A 174 16.24 10.50 -5.54
CA LYS A 174 16.97 11.63 -6.15
C LYS A 174 16.27 12.97 -5.99
N ASN A 175 14.93 12.97 -5.88
CA ASN A 175 14.12 14.18 -6.00
C ASN A 175 13.36 14.56 -4.72
N TYR A 176 13.28 13.65 -3.75
CA TYR A 176 12.63 13.91 -2.46
C TYR A 176 13.50 14.84 -1.59
N GLN A 177 12.83 15.77 -0.93
CA GLN A 177 13.40 16.63 0.10
C GLN A 177 12.49 16.60 1.33
N GLU A 178 13.05 16.80 2.51
CA GLU A 178 12.23 16.93 3.72
C GLU A 178 11.44 18.23 3.69
N ASN A 179 10.22 18.21 4.24
CA ASN A 179 9.36 19.39 4.41
C ASN A 179 9.00 20.13 3.12
N MET A 180 8.92 19.41 1.99
CA MET A 180 8.43 19.95 0.72
C MET A 180 7.02 20.52 0.86
N GLU A 181 6.73 21.59 0.12
CA GLU A 181 5.38 22.15 0.05
C GLU A 181 4.39 21.16 -0.59
N GLN A 182 3.12 21.32 -0.25
CA GLN A 182 2.05 20.44 -0.73
C GLN A 182 2.02 20.31 -2.25
N LYS A 183 2.15 21.42 -2.97
CA LYS A 183 2.17 21.41 -4.44
C LYS A 183 3.35 20.59 -4.96
N ASP A 184 4.54 20.77 -4.39
CA ASP A 184 5.74 20.07 -4.82
C ASP A 184 5.68 18.57 -4.52
N CYS A 185 5.13 18.16 -3.38
CA CYS A 185 4.87 16.74 -3.09
C CYS A 185 3.88 16.13 -4.10
N ILE A 186 2.82 16.85 -4.48
CA ILE A 186 1.86 16.37 -5.48
C ILE A 186 2.53 16.24 -6.84
N PHE A 187 3.28 17.26 -7.27
CA PHE A 187 4.02 17.21 -8.53
C PHE A 187 5.07 16.10 -8.55
N LEU A 188 5.77 15.90 -7.43
CA LEU A 188 6.75 14.82 -7.29
C LEU A 188 6.06 13.46 -7.40
N ALA A 189 4.94 13.23 -6.71
CA ALA A 189 4.18 11.99 -6.80
C ALA A 189 3.65 11.73 -8.21
N LEU A 190 3.16 12.77 -8.90
CA LEU A 190 2.75 12.67 -10.30
C LEU A 190 3.91 12.30 -11.21
N LYS A 191 5.02 13.04 -11.15
CA LYS A 191 6.22 12.77 -11.96
C LYS A 191 6.75 11.37 -11.72
N ALA A 192 6.78 10.92 -10.47
CA ALA A 192 7.23 9.58 -10.10
C ALA A 192 6.39 8.47 -10.77
N ILE A 193 5.07 8.65 -10.86
CA ILE A 193 4.18 7.71 -11.58
C ILE A 193 4.36 7.85 -13.11
N PHE A 194 4.58 9.05 -13.63
CA PHE A 194 4.78 9.29 -15.06
C PHE A 194 6.11 8.74 -15.59
N GLU A 195 7.20 8.82 -14.82
CA GLU A 195 8.55 8.35 -15.19
C GLU A 195 8.53 6.89 -15.69
N VAL A 196 7.63 6.11 -15.11
CA VAL A 196 7.49 4.68 -15.37
C VAL A 196 6.62 4.36 -16.60
N ASN A 197 5.81 5.33 -17.04
CA ASN A 197 4.68 5.10 -17.96
C ASN A 197 4.86 5.82 -19.30
N ILE A 198 6.10 6.18 -19.67
CA ILE A 198 6.45 6.95 -20.89
C ILE A 198 5.91 6.32 -22.19
N TYR A 199 5.61 5.01 -22.20
CA TYR A 199 5.11 4.28 -23.38
C TYR A 199 3.66 3.77 -23.26
N GLU A 200 2.98 3.96 -22.12
CA GLU A 200 1.58 3.55 -21.93
C GLU A 200 0.70 4.80 -21.77
N TYR A 201 -0.39 4.90 -22.53
CA TYR A 201 -1.38 5.98 -22.35
C TYR A 201 -1.95 5.91 -20.93
N ILE A 202 -1.44 6.76 -20.03
CA ILE A 202 -1.99 6.88 -18.68
C ILE A 202 -3.42 7.40 -18.81
N SER A 203 -4.31 6.68 -18.17
CA SER A 203 -5.76 6.86 -18.23
C SER A 203 -6.20 7.99 -17.33
N THR A 204 -5.75 7.94 -16.08
CA THR A 204 -6.07 8.86 -15.00
C THR A 204 -5.17 8.53 -13.81
N ILE A 205 -4.69 9.55 -13.09
CA ILE A 205 -4.05 9.36 -11.79
C ILE A 205 -5.04 9.83 -10.73
N HIS A 206 -5.31 8.97 -9.74
CA HIS A 206 -6.06 9.38 -8.56
C HIS A 206 -5.06 9.84 -7.50
N ILE A 207 -5.26 11.05 -6.98
CA ILE A 207 -4.46 11.62 -5.91
C ILE A 207 -5.37 11.79 -4.71
N PHE A 208 -4.93 11.30 -3.56
CA PHE A 208 -5.52 11.60 -2.28
C PHE A 208 -4.49 12.36 -1.45
N ILE A 209 -4.84 13.59 -1.08
CA ILE A 209 -4.00 14.42 -0.23
C ILE A 209 -4.62 14.30 1.15
N PHE A 210 -3.85 13.74 2.08
CA PHE A 210 -4.25 13.61 3.46
C PHE A 210 -3.67 14.80 4.23
N ILE A 211 -4.51 15.81 4.44
CA ILE A 211 -4.22 17.02 5.22
C ILE A 211 -5.13 16.96 6.45
N ILE A 212 -4.57 17.16 7.63
CA ILE A 212 -5.32 17.55 8.81
C ILE A 212 -4.82 18.92 9.24
#